data_AF-A0A844I7G5-F1
#
_entry.id   AF-A0A844I7G5-F1
#
_cell.length_a   1.000
_cell.length_b   1.000
_cell.length_c   1.000
_cell.angle_alpha   90.00
_cell.angle_beta   90.00
_cell.angle_gamma   90.00
#
_symmetry.space_group_name_H-M   'P 1'
#
loop_
_entity.id
_entity.type
_entity.pdbx_description
1 polymer ?
#
loop_
_entity_poly.entity_id
_entity_poly.type
_entity_poly.pdbx_seq_one_letter_code
_entity_poly.pdbx_strand_id
1 'polypeptide(L)'
;MGFFTASLLPILPSKAENIFLPSDAPLQLDLLTQPKDNIITAKTIDPQKLTVPSLWWAKENSEKQLLDNWIVYPPSQTEPPRADLIVNQRIWGLLDYFGKYVFVNRLGGLASKFGYNIRIFNYQKEALATYTCNFSQSPASCRLQMNHRSQVGFSFALSN
;
A
#
# COMPACT_ATOMS: atom_id res chain seq x y z
N MET A 1 52.63 13.60 33.82
CA MET A 1 51.35 12.89 33.61
C MET A 1 50.28 13.93 33.35
N GLY A 2 49.83 14.08 32.11
CA GLY A 2 48.77 15.02 31.74
C GLY A 2 47.46 14.27 31.53
N PHE A 3 46.39 14.70 32.21
CA PHE A 3 45.05 14.12 32.04
C PHE A 3 44.32 14.85 30.92
N PHE A 4 43.96 14.11 29.86
CA PHE A 4 43.04 14.58 28.83
C PHE A 4 41.60 14.43 29.34
N THR A 5 40.88 15.54 29.45
CA THR A 5 39.44 15.54 29.72
C THR A 5 38.69 15.40 28.40
N ALA A 6 38.00 14.28 28.23
CA ALA A 6 37.10 14.07 27.08
C ALA A 6 35.77 14.81 27.33
N SER A 7 35.48 15.82 26.52
CA SER A 7 34.19 16.52 26.54
C SER A 7 33.13 15.65 25.84
N LEU A 8 32.15 15.16 26.60
CA LEU A 8 30.97 14.49 26.05
C LEU A 8 30.02 15.55 25.47
N LEU A 9 29.83 15.53 24.15
CA LEU A 9 28.79 16.33 23.49
C LEU A 9 27.42 15.72 23.83
N PRO A 10 26.40 16.54 24.19
CA PRO A 10 25.07 16.04 24.46
C PRO A 10 24.43 15.55 23.16
N ILE A 11 23.99 14.29 23.16
CA ILE A 11 23.22 13.69 22.07
C ILE A 11 21.84 14.36 22.09
N LEU A 12 21.54 15.21 21.10
CA LEU A 12 20.20 15.77 20.95
C LEU A 12 19.21 14.64 20.63
N PRO A 13 18.03 14.61 21.27
CA PRO A 13 17.01 13.63 20.94
C PRO A 13 16.55 13.82 19.49
N SER A 14 16.59 12.75 18.71
CA SER A 14 16.02 12.71 17.36
C SER A 14 14.52 13.03 17.45
N LYS A 15 14.06 13.98 16.65
CA LYS A 15 12.64 14.31 16.51
C LYS A 15 11.95 13.06 15.95
N ALA A 16 11.14 12.38 16.78
CA ALA A 16 10.38 11.22 16.34
C ALA A 16 9.57 11.61 15.10
N GLU A 17 9.86 10.96 13.97
CA GLU A 17 9.06 11.09 12.75
C GLU A 17 7.61 10.71 13.12
N ASN A 18 6.64 11.61 12.93
CA ASN A 18 5.22 11.26 13.12
C ASN A 18 4.95 10.01 12.28
N ILE A 19 4.71 8.86 12.93
CA ILE A 19 4.53 7.60 12.22
C ILE A 19 3.07 7.56 11.75
N PHE A 20 2.86 7.74 10.45
CA PHE A 20 1.56 7.56 9.81
C PHE A 20 1.35 6.06 9.57
N LEU A 21 0.35 5.50 10.23
CA LEU A 21 0.04 4.07 10.14
C LEU A 21 -0.97 3.83 9.01
N PRO A 22 -0.85 2.70 8.27
CA PRO A 22 -1.91 2.25 7.40
C PRO A 22 -3.22 2.08 8.18
N SER A 23 -4.37 2.22 7.51
CA SER A 23 -5.65 1.90 8.14
C SER A 23 -5.75 0.41 8.46
N ASP A 24 -6.36 0.10 9.59
CA ASP A 24 -6.69 -1.25 10.07
C ASP A 24 -8.09 -1.73 9.63
N ALA A 25 -8.84 -0.94 8.85
CA ALA A 25 -10.17 -1.33 8.41
C ALA A 25 -10.13 -2.60 7.53
N PRO A 26 -11.07 -3.54 7.70
CA PRO A 26 -11.06 -4.79 6.96
C PRO A 26 -11.31 -4.56 5.47
N LEU A 27 -10.77 -5.46 4.63
CA LEU A 27 -11.08 -5.49 3.20
C LEU A 27 -12.54 -5.94 2.96
N GLN A 28 -13.31 -5.11 2.26
CA GLN A 28 -14.74 -5.29 1.97
C GLN A 28 -14.97 -5.83 0.54
N LEU A 29 -14.63 -7.09 0.30
CA LEU A 29 -14.73 -7.72 -1.04
C LEU A 29 -16.15 -7.72 -1.63
N ASP A 30 -17.18 -7.65 -0.78
CA ASP A 30 -18.58 -7.53 -1.18
C ASP A 30 -18.85 -6.30 -2.06
N LEU A 31 -18.12 -5.20 -1.82
CA LEU A 31 -18.22 -3.97 -2.61
C LEU A 31 -17.80 -4.14 -4.08
N LEU A 32 -17.05 -5.19 -4.43
CA LEU A 32 -16.72 -5.52 -5.83
C LEU A 32 -17.92 -6.03 -6.64
N THR A 33 -18.98 -6.45 -5.95
CA THR A 33 -20.22 -6.94 -6.56
C THR A 33 -21.39 -6.00 -6.32
N GLN A 34 -21.43 -5.35 -5.16
CA GLN A 34 -22.49 -4.43 -4.76
C GLN A 34 -21.86 -3.15 -4.22
N PRO A 35 -21.31 -2.29 -5.10
CA PRO A 35 -20.69 -1.05 -4.68
C PRO A 35 -21.76 -0.13 -4.06
N LYS A 36 -21.41 0.50 -2.93
CA LYS A 36 -22.23 1.54 -2.31
C LYS A 36 -22.02 2.87 -3.04
N ASP A 37 -22.98 3.78 -2.88
CA ASP A 37 -22.85 5.16 -3.37
C ASP A 37 -21.54 5.77 -2.89
N ASN A 38 -20.75 6.35 -3.81
CA ASN A 38 -19.40 6.91 -3.64
C ASN A 38 -18.20 5.95 -3.71
N ILE A 39 -18.41 4.62 -3.68
CA ILE A 39 -17.32 3.65 -3.78
C ILE A 39 -16.96 3.42 -5.25
N ILE A 40 -15.69 3.62 -5.57
CA ILE A 40 -15.19 3.39 -6.93
C ILE A 40 -14.48 2.04 -6.97
N THR A 41 -14.89 1.21 -7.93
CA THR A 41 -14.32 -0.10 -8.20
C THR A 41 -13.94 -0.21 -9.67
N ALA A 42 -13.36 -1.33 -10.07
CA ALA A 42 -13.11 -1.60 -11.49
C ALA A 42 -14.40 -1.65 -12.35
N LYS A 43 -15.58 -1.81 -11.75
CA LYS A 43 -16.88 -1.85 -12.45
C LYS A 43 -17.64 -0.53 -12.44
N THR A 44 -17.24 0.42 -11.60
CA THR A 44 -17.94 1.72 -11.44
C THR A 44 -17.10 2.90 -11.95
N ILE A 45 -16.14 2.61 -12.81
CA ILE A 45 -15.31 3.61 -13.50
C ILE A 45 -16.20 4.40 -14.45
N ASP A 46 -16.02 5.72 -14.48
CA ASP A 46 -16.60 6.58 -15.51
C ASP A 46 -15.60 6.73 -16.66
N PRO A 47 -15.84 6.19 -17.87
CA PRO A 47 -14.91 6.34 -19.00
C PRO A 47 -14.82 7.77 -19.54
N GLN A 48 -15.82 8.62 -19.24
CA GLN A 48 -15.89 9.99 -19.73
C GLN A 48 -15.16 10.98 -18.81
N LYS A 49 -14.81 10.55 -17.59
CA LYS A 49 -14.15 11.40 -16.58
C LYS A 49 -12.95 10.69 -15.98
N LEU A 50 -11.96 11.47 -15.53
CA LEU A 50 -10.85 10.89 -14.80
C LEU A 50 -11.36 10.27 -13.49
N THR A 51 -11.34 8.95 -13.43
CA THR A 51 -11.65 8.22 -12.20
C THR A 51 -10.43 8.31 -11.27
N VAL A 52 -10.64 8.79 -10.04
CA VAL A 52 -9.57 9.07 -9.07
C VAL A 52 -9.53 7.97 -7.99
N PRO A 53 -8.33 7.48 -7.60
CA PRO A 53 -7.05 7.64 -8.32
C PRO A 53 -7.10 6.88 -9.65
N SER A 54 -6.33 7.32 -10.65
CA SER A 54 -6.34 6.83 -12.05
C SER A 54 -5.84 5.40 -12.25
N LEU A 55 -6.30 4.47 -11.40
CA LEU A 55 -5.95 3.05 -11.34
C LEU A 55 -6.40 2.30 -12.57
N TRP A 56 -7.54 2.66 -13.17
CA TRP A 56 -7.97 2.09 -14.44
C TRP A 56 -6.93 2.32 -15.54
N TRP A 57 -6.46 3.56 -15.67
CA TRP A 57 -5.42 3.88 -16.65
C TRP A 57 -4.12 3.13 -16.37
N ALA A 58 -3.72 3.02 -15.10
CA ALA A 58 -2.55 2.23 -14.71
C ALA A 58 -2.71 0.73 -15.07
N LYS A 59 -3.91 0.17 -14.86
CA LYS A 59 -4.22 -1.22 -15.25
C LYS A 59 -4.12 -1.40 -16.77
N GLU A 60 -4.76 -0.55 -17.56
CA GLU A 60 -4.78 -0.72 -19.02
C GLU A 60 -3.40 -0.59 -19.67
N ASN A 61 -2.52 0.25 -19.11
CA ASN A 61 -1.22 0.54 -19.72
C ASN A 61 -0.08 -0.34 -19.24
N SER A 62 -0.08 -0.78 -17.98
CA SER A 62 1.09 -1.49 -17.44
C SER A 62 0.79 -2.61 -16.46
N GLU A 63 -0.30 -2.52 -15.70
CA GLU A 63 -0.58 -3.45 -14.61
C GLU A 63 -1.63 -4.51 -14.96
N LYS A 64 -1.97 -4.68 -16.25
CA LYS A 64 -3.11 -5.45 -16.75
C LYS A 64 -3.19 -6.88 -16.20
N GLN A 65 -2.06 -7.52 -16.03
CA GLN A 65 -1.99 -8.90 -15.55
C GLN A 65 -2.03 -8.99 -14.02
N LEU A 66 -1.38 -8.04 -13.33
CA LEU A 66 -1.15 -8.10 -11.89
C LEU A 66 -2.25 -7.44 -11.07
N LEU A 67 -2.70 -6.24 -11.45
CA LEU A 67 -3.79 -5.54 -10.76
C LEU A 67 -5.12 -6.10 -11.25
N ASP A 68 -5.81 -6.87 -10.40
CA ASP A 68 -7.04 -7.55 -10.78
C ASP A 68 -8.28 -6.67 -10.52
N ASN A 69 -8.39 -6.11 -9.32
CA ASN A 69 -9.49 -5.23 -8.92
C ASN A 69 -9.02 -4.14 -7.96
N TRP A 70 -9.91 -3.20 -7.65
CA TRP A 70 -9.70 -2.21 -6.59
C TRP A 70 -11.01 -1.77 -5.96
N ILE A 71 -10.91 -1.22 -4.76
CA ILE A 71 -11.97 -0.53 -4.04
C ILE A 71 -11.39 0.78 -3.53
N VAL A 72 -11.92 1.90 -4.00
CA VAL A 72 -11.50 3.24 -3.57
C VAL A 72 -12.55 3.76 -2.62
N TYR A 73 -12.07 4.15 -1.44
CA TYR A 73 -12.85 4.78 -0.38
C TYR A 73 -12.50 6.27 -0.36
N PRO A 74 -13.45 7.14 -0.73
CA PRO A 74 -13.29 8.58 -0.56
C PRO A 74 -13.05 8.95 0.92
N PRO A 75 -12.60 10.18 1.22
CA PRO A 75 -12.44 10.63 2.60
C PRO A 75 -13.73 10.46 3.40
N SER A 76 -13.59 10.04 4.65
CA SER A 76 -14.70 9.98 5.61
C SER A 76 -14.30 10.70 6.91
N GLN A 77 -15.24 10.84 7.85
CA GLN A 77 -14.94 11.42 9.16
C GLN A 77 -13.96 10.57 9.97
N THR A 78 -13.93 9.26 9.73
CA THR A 78 -13.19 8.29 10.54
C THR A 78 -11.90 7.80 9.88
N GLU A 79 -11.78 7.93 8.55
CA GLU A 79 -10.65 7.38 7.81
C GLU A 79 -10.19 8.30 6.66
N PRO A 80 -8.86 8.41 6.44
CA PRO A 80 -8.31 9.12 5.29
C PRO A 80 -8.67 8.39 3.98
N PRO A 81 -8.66 9.10 2.83
CA PRO A 81 -8.87 8.48 1.54
C PRO A 81 -7.89 7.33 1.31
N ARG A 82 -8.40 6.20 0.83
CA ARG A 82 -7.56 5.04 0.49
C ARG A 82 -8.10 4.24 -0.68
N ALA A 83 -7.21 3.51 -1.33
CA ALA A 83 -7.58 2.49 -2.29
C ALA A 83 -7.03 1.12 -1.85
N ASP A 84 -7.92 0.16 -1.74
CA ASP A 84 -7.56 -1.24 -1.56
C ASP A 84 -7.42 -1.87 -2.95
N LEU A 85 -6.20 -2.28 -3.29
CA LEU A 85 -5.86 -2.92 -4.54
C LEU A 85 -5.86 -4.43 -4.34
N ILE A 86 -6.51 -5.16 -5.25
CA ILE A 86 -6.56 -6.61 -5.23
C ILE A 86 -5.72 -7.12 -6.38
N VAL A 87 -4.70 -7.92 -6.08
CA VAL A 87 -3.79 -8.46 -7.10
C VAL A 87 -4.17 -9.88 -7.50
N ASN A 88 -3.81 -10.24 -8.73
CA ASN A 88 -3.79 -11.63 -9.16
C ASN A 88 -2.73 -12.40 -8.35
N GLN A 89 -3.18 -13.24 -7.43
CA GLN A 89 -2.30 -13.95 -6.50
C GLN A 89 -1.28 -14.87 -7.21
N ARG A 90 -1.65 -15.46 -8.35
CA ARG A 90 -0.71 -16.31 -9.12
C ARG A 90 0.46 -15.48 -9.64
N ILE A 91 0.19 -14.34 -10.24
CA ILE A 91 1.24 -13.47 -10.80
C ILE A 91 2.03 -12.81 -9.68
N TRP A 92 1.36 -12.35 -8.61
CA TRP A 92 2.02 -11.83 -7.42
C TRP A 92 3.01 -12.84 -6.81
N GLY A 93 2.62 -14.12 -6.75
CA GLY A 93 3.47 -15.19 -6.23
C GLY A 93 4.73 -15.44 -7.05
N LEU A 94 4.68 -15.17 -8.36
CA LEU A 94 5.83 -15.33 -9.28
C LEU A 94 6.82 -14.17 -9.22
N LEU A 95 6.41 -12.99 -8.75
CA LEU A 95 7.29 -11.84 -8.64
C LEU A 95 8.30 -12.02 -7.50
N ASP A 96 9.53 -11.61 -7.76
CA ASP A 96 10.53 -11.41 -6.72
C ASP A 96 10.18 -10.18 -5.86
N TYR A 97 11.01 -9.93 -4.84
CA TYR A 97 10.81 -8.77 -3.96
C TYR A 97 10.84 -7.45 -4.73
N PHE A 98 11.75 -7.32 -5.70
CA PHE A 98 11.94 -6.08 -6.45
C PHE A 98 10.72 -5.76 -7.33
N GLY A 99 10.20 -6.75 -8.06
CA GLY A 99 8.99 -6.60 -8.87
C GLY A 99 7.78 -6.20 -8.03
N LYS A 100 7.61 -6.82 -6.85
CA LYS A 100 6.56 -6.44 -5.89
C LYS A 100 6.73 -5.01 -5.41
N TYR A 101 7.95 -4.63 -5.01
CA TYR A 101 8.26 -3.27 -4.56
C TYR A 101 7.97 -2.23 -5.64
N VAL A 102 8.42 -2.47 -6.88
CA VAL A 102 8.18 -1.56 -8.02
C VAL A 102 6.69 -1.36 -8.25
N PHE A 103 5.90 -2.43 -8.22
CA PHE A 103 4.45 -2.35 -8.35
C PHE A 103 3.82 -1.46 -7.27
N VAL A 104 4.17 -1.72 -6.00
CA VAL A 104 3.63 -0.97 -4.85
C VAL A 104 4.03 0.51 -4.93
N ASN A 105 5.31 0.77 -5.19
CA ASN A 105 5.85 2.13 -5.26
C ASN A 105 5.21 2.93 -6.41
N ARG A 106 5.03 2.29 -7.57
CA ARG A 106 4.44 2.94 -8.74
C ARG A 106 2.98 3.32 -8.51
N LEU A 107 2.15 2.37 -8.06
CA LEU A 107 0.73 2.64 -7.82
C LEU A 107 0.51 3.54 -6.61
N GLY A 108 1.32 3.38 -5.57
CA GLY A 108 1.30 4.27 -4.40
C GLY A 108 1.67 5.70 -4.75
N GLY A 109 2.75 5.90 -5.53
CA GLY A 109 3.14 7.21 -6.02
C GLY A 109 2.14 7.83 -7.01
N LEU A 110 1.38 7.01 -7.73
CA LEU A 110 0.28 7.50 -8.58
C LEU A 110 -0.90 7.96 -7.71
N ALA A 111 -1.34 7.14 -6.76
CA ALA A 111 -2.49 7.42 -5.90
C ALA A 111 -2.23 8.59 -4.93
N SER A 112 -1.00 8.72 -4.41
CA SER A 112 -0.63 9.78 -3.47
C SER A 112 -0.72 11.18 -4.07
N LYS A 113 -0.53 11.32 -5.40
CA LYS A 113 -0.77 12.58 -6.13
C LYS A 113 -2.22 13.07 -6.04
N PHE A 114 -3.14 12.17 -5.73
CA PHE A 114 -4.56 12.47 -5.52
C PHE A 114 -4.97 12.45 -4.04
N GLY A 115 -4.02 12.35 -3.10
CA GLY A 115 -4.30 12.31 -1.67
C GLY A 115 -4.78 10.95 -1.16
N TYR A 116 -4.51 9.85 -1.90
CA TYR A 116 -4.92 8.51 -1.50
C TYR A 116 -3.75 7.67 -0.99
N ASN A 117 -3.96 7.01 0.14
CA ASN A 117 -3.14 5.88 0.55
C ASN A 117 -3.50 4.64 -0.26
N ILE A 118 -2.59 3.66 -0.39
CA ILE A 118 -2.96 2.35 -0.94
C ILE A 118 -2.62 1.21 0.00
N ARG A 119 -3.43 0.16 -0.08
CA ARG A 119 -3.19 -1.14 0.56
C ARG A 119 -3.36 -2.22 -0.49
N ILE A 120 -2.52 -3.25 -0.45
CA ILE A 120 -2.52 -4.32 -1.45
C ILE A 120 -2.92 -5.61 -0.77
N PHE A 121 -3.87 -6.33 -1.38
CA PHE A 121 -4.44 -7.56 -0.85
C PHE A 121 -4.52 -8.67 -1.91
N ASN A 122 -4.61 -9.91 -1.45
CA ASN A 122 -5.16 -11.01 -2.25
C ASN A 122 -6.67 -11.23 -1.93
N TYR A 123 -7.31 -12.14 -2.65
CA TYR A 123 -8.71 -12.49 -2.43
C TYR A 123 -8.99 -13.22 -1.11
N GLN A 124 -7.96 -13.74 -0.44
CA GLN A 124 -8.07 -14.29 0.93
C GLN A 124 -8.03 -13.19 2.00
N LYS A 125 -8.06 -11.91 1.59
CA LYS A 125 -7.99 -10.73 2.45
C LYS A 125 -6.68 -10.59 3.22
N GLU A 126 -5.62 -11.26 2.77
CA GLU A 126 -4.29 -11.10 3.32
C GLU A 126 -3.72 -9.76 2.83
N ALA A 127 -3.29 -8.90 3.76
CA ALA A 127 -2.54 -7.71 3.42
C ALA A 127 -1.15 -8.11 2.93
N LEU A 128 -0.73 -7.58 1.79
CA LEU A 128 0.54 -7.89 1.12
C LEU A 128 1.51 -6.73 1.20
N ALA A 129 1.01 -5.50 1.11
CA ALA A 129 1.81 -4.28 1.20
C ALA A 129 0.94 -3.05 1.43
N THR A 130 1.57 -1.95 1.83
CA THR A 130 0.94 -0.64 2.00
C THR A 130 1.84 0.47 1.45
N TYR A 131 1.21 1.57 1.05
CA TYR A 131 1.87 2.83 0.75
C TYR A 131 1.05 3.94 1.40
N THR A 132 1.54 4.46 2.52
CA THR A 132 0.83 5.40 3.39
C THR A 132 1.57 6.73 3.41
N CYS A 133 0.85 7.82 3.23
CA CYS A 133 1.42 9.17 3.17
C CYS A 133 0.87 10.08 4.27
N ASN A 134 1.73 11.00 4.69
CA ASN A 134 1.33 12.21 5.38
C ASN A 134 1.04 13.31 4.37
N PHE A 135 -0.25 13.56 4.12
CA PHE A 135 -0.67 14.63 3.22
C PHE A 135 -0.63 16.03 3.86
N SER A 136 -0.35 16.13 5.17
CA SER A 136 -0.22 17.42 5.88
C SER A 136 1.15 18.09 5.66
N GLN A 137 2.07 17.45 4.94
CA GLN A 137 3.39 18.00 4.58
C GLN A 137 3.48 18.23 3.07
N SER A 138 4.29 19.21 2.65
CA SER A 138 4.58 19.50 1.24
C SER A 138 6.10 19.47 1.01
N PRO A 139 6.63 18.47 0.25
CA PRO A 139 5.91 17.36 -0.35
C PRO A 139 5.38 16.35 0.68
N ALA A 140 4.36 15.57 0.30
CA ALA A 140 3.84 14.51 1.16
C ALA A 140 4.94 13.48 1.47
N SER A 141 5.12 13.16 2.75
CA SER A 141 6.06 12.10 3.17
C SER A 141 5.34 10.75 3.14
N CYS A 142 5.86 9.79 2.38
CA CYS A 142 5.22 8.50 2.17
C CYS A 142 6.11 7.33 2.61
N ARG A 143 5.47 6.31 3.19
CA ARG A 143 6.09 5.09 3.67
C ARG A 143 5.48 3.89 2.96
N LEU A 144 6.33 3.10 2.31
CA LEU A 144 6.00 1.82 1.73
C LEU A 144 6.36 0.72 2.74
N GLN A 145 5.43 -0.20 3.01
CA GLN A 145 5.69 -1.38 3.83
C GLN A 145 5.30 -2.64 3.07
N MET A 146 6.21 -3.62 3.03
CA MET A 146 5.96 -4.94 2.45
C MET A 146 5.71 -5.95 3.58
N ASN A 147 4.64 -6.74 3.48
CA ASN A 147 4.42 -7.82 4.42
C ASN A 147 5.33 -8.99 4.06
N HIS A 148 6.28 -9.27 4.95
CA HIS A 148 7.33 -10.26 4.80
C HIS A 148 6.91 -11.63 5.33
N ARG A 149 5.62 -12.00 5.21
CA ARG A 149 5.21 -13.40 5.41
C ARG A 149 5.60 -14.20 4.17
N SER A 150 6.90 -14.45 4.03
CA SER A 150 7.38 -15.56 3.22
C SER A 150 6.76 -16.83 3.82
N GLN A 151 5.83 -17.46 3.09
CA GLN A 151 5.46 -18.85 3.36
C GLN A 151 6.66 -19.72 3.01
N VAL A 152 7.64 -19.79 3.93
CA VAL A 152 8.72 -20.77 3.87
C VAL A 152 8.11 -22.11 4.27
N GLY A 153 7.40 -22.73 3.34
CA GLY A 153 6.92 -24.10 3.46
C GLY A 153 8.02 -25.10 3.09
N PHE A 154 9.07 -25.19 3.91
CA PHE A 154 9.93 -26.38 3.91
C PHE A 154 9.48 -27.27 5.06
N SER A 155 8.44 -28.07 4.83
CA SER A 155 8.20 -29.25 5.66
C SER A 155 9.21 -30.30 5.23
N PHE A 156 10.36 -30.36 5.93
CA PHE A 156 11.18 -31.55 5.91
C PHE A 156 10.41 -32.62 6.70
N ALA A 157 9.66 -33.45 5.98
CA ALA A 157 9.21 -34.71 6.51
C ALA A 157 10.45 -35.61 6.67
N LEU A 158 11.00 -35.66 7.89
CA LEU A 158 11.84 -36.77 8.29
C LEU A 158 10.91 -37.96 8.51
N SER A 159 10.87 -38.86 7.52
CA SER A 159 10.39 -40.23 7.76
C SER A 159 11.58 -41.08 8.19
N ASN A 160 11.33 -41.85 9.25
CA ASN A 160 12.22 -42.76 10.00
C ASN A 160 13.25 -43.54 9.18
#